data_AF-A0AAN8IN20-F1
#
_entry.id   AF-A0AAN8IN20-F1
#
_cell.length_a   1.000
_cell.length_b   1.000
_cell.length_c   1.000
_cell.angle_alpha   90.00
_cell.angle_beta   90.00
_cell.angle_gamma   90.00
#
_symmetry.space_group_name_H-M   'P 1'
#
loop_
_entity.id
_entity.type
_entity.pdbx_description
1 polymer ?
#
loop_
_entity_poly.entity_id
_entity_poly.type
_entity_poly.pdbx_seq_one_letter_code
_entity_poly.pdbx_strand_id
1 'polypeptide(L)'
;MFAENLRTAGNGLYDTYITWEDIEEDMKRELNTTSSFGPKKSAANTGDGNNAHFGCPATDLVRLFCSCLSGKDRRAHWEELLEEFYGYLQKEVGGRKMPYTLEQLKEAYRRYFPVGAFMTMSVFGPLFDAISINCDQSVKTRELKCLTEKTECLLDDIFYYHDRNQRI
;
A
#
# COMPACT_ATOMS: atom_id res chain seq x y z
N MET A 1 -6.85 -13.94 30.05
CA MET A 1 -6.22 -12.61 30.19
C MET A 1 -6.47 -11.91 28.86
N PHE A 2 -7.35 -10.91 28.85
CA PHE A 2 -7.89 -10.31 27.63
C PHE A 2 -6.83 -9.43 26.96
N ALA A 3 -6.69 -9.54 25.64
CA ALA A 3 -5.94 -8.59 24.84
C ALA A 3 -6.66 -7.24 24.91
N GLU A 4 -6.07 -6.27 25.60
CA GLU A 4 -6.48 -4.88 25.51
C GLU A 4 -6.34 -4.43 24.05
N ASN A 5 -7.43 -3.88 23.52
CA ASN A 5 -7.61 -3.62 22.10
C ASN A 5 -6.58 -2.60 21.59
N LEU A 6 -6.13 -2.75 20.33
CA LEU A 6 -5.34 -1.78 19.52
C LEU A 6 -5.99 -0.38 19.37
N ARG A 7 -7.00 -0.05 20.16
CA ARG A 7 -7.78 1.21 20.12
C ARG A 7 -7.42 2.18 21.25
N THR A 8 -6.64 1.75 22.23
CA THR A 8 -6.10 2.64 23.27
C THR A 8 -4.72 3.11 22.86
N ALA A 9 -4.45 4.41 23.03
CA ALA A 9 -3.11 4.97 22.84
C ALA A 9 -2.11 4.24 23.77
N GLY A 10 -0.99 3.81 23.21
CA GLY A 10 0.15 3.27 23.96
C GLY A 10 1.07 4.39 24.46
N ASN A 11 1.98 4.05 25.38
CA ASN A 11 2.92 5.01 25.98
C ASN A 11 4.25 5.14 25.19
N GLY A 12 4.31 4.58 23.99
CA GLY A 12 5.50 4.55 23.14
C GLY A 12 5.57 5.72 22.15
N LEU A 13 6.30 5.52 21.06
CA LEU A 13 6.48 6.51 20.01
C LEU A 13 5.16 6.81 19.31
N TYR A 14 4.75 8.07 19.29
CA TYR A 14 3.50 8.54 18.63
C TYR A 14 2.25 7.77 19.05
N ASP A 15 2.06 7.60 20.36
CA ASP A 15 0.89 6.90 20.94
C ASP A 15 0.79 5.43 20.53
N THR A 16 1.88 4.84 20.05
CA THR A 16 1.99 3.40 19.81
C THR A 16 2.45 2.66 21.07
N TYR A 17 2.46 1.33 21.02
CA TYR A 17 3.07 0.49 22.07
C TYR A 17 4.57 0.26 21.85
N ILE A 18 5.16 0.87 20.81
CA ILE A 18 6.56 0.66 20.39
C ILE A 18 7.45 1.71 21.05
N THR A 19 8.47 1.27 21.77
CA THR A 19 9.45 2.11 22.46
C THR A 19 10.75 2.25 21.65
N TRP A 20 11.67 3.09 22.12
CA TRP A 20 13.00 3.17 21.51
C TRP A 20 13.80 1.89 21.73
N GLU A 21 13.57 1.25 22.86
CA GLU A 21 14.20 0.01 23.27
C GLU A 21 13.82 -1.12 22.30
N ASP A 22 12.54 -1.23 21.96
CA ASP A 22 12.04 -2.21 20.97
C ASP A 22 12.73 -2.02 19.61
N ILE A 23 12.84 -0.77 19.12
CA ILE A 23 13.51 -0.47 17.84
C ILE A 23 15.00 -0.83 17.90
N GLU A 24 15.67 -0.51 19.00
CA GLU A 24 17.10 -0.84 19.15
C GLU A 24 17.34 -2.34 19.23
N GLU A 25 16.50 -3.08 19.95
CA GLU A 25 16.61 -4.53 20.05
C GLU A 25 16.42 -5.20 18.69
N ASP A 26 15.40 -4.77 17.93
CA ASP A 26 15.16 -5.24 16.57
C ASP A 26 16.32 -4.88 15.64
N MET A 27 16.80 -3.63 15.66
CA MET A 27 17.94 -3.21 14.86
C MET A 27 19.19 -4.04 15.14
N LYS A 28 19.52 -4.27 16.43
CA LYS A 28 20.68 -5.05 16.84
C LYS A 28 20.57 -6.51 16.37
N ARG A 29 19.38 -7.10 16.49
CA ARG A 29 19.09 -8.47 16.06
C ARG A 29 19.20 -8.63 14.54
N GLU A 30 18.53 -7.77 13.78
CA GLU A 30 18.44 -7.90 12.31
C GLU A 30 19.75 -7.52 11.60
N LEU A 31 20.47 -6.52 12.12
CA LEU A 31 21.73 -6.06 11.54
C LEU A 31 22.96 -6.72 12.15
N ASN A 32 22.77 -7.64 13.11
CA ASN A 32 23.83 -8.30 13.87
C ASN A 32 24.88 -7.31 14.40
N THR A 33 24.41 -6.25 15.07
CA THR A 33 25.23 -5.15 15.58
C THR A 33 25.03 -4.94 17.07
N THR A 34 26.01 -4.34 17.74
CA THR A 34 25.89 -3.87 19.13
C THR A 34 25.68 -2.37 19.24
N SER A 35 25.61 -1.66 18.09
CA SER A 35 25.39 -0.22 18.05
C SER A 35 24.01 0.16 18.63
N SER A 36 23.96 1.31 19.31
CA SER A 36 22.74 1.93 19.82
C SER A 36 22.61 3.36 19.30
N PHE A 37 21.41 3.93 19.41
CA PHE A 37 21.23 5.34 19.07
C PHE A 37 21.89 6.24 20.12
N GLY A 38 22.49 7.34 19.67
CA GLY A 38 23.13 8.30 20.56
C GLY A 38 22.14 9.06 21.44
N PRO A 39 22.62 9.80 22.45
CA PRO A 39 21.78 10.53 23.42
C PRO A 39 20.91 11.63 22.80
N LYS A 40 21.17 12.04 21.55
CA LYS A 40 20.38 13.02 20.79
C LYS A 40 19.39 12.36 19.82
N LYS A 41 19.02 11.10 20.04
CA LYS A 41 18.03 10.41 19.23
C LYS A 41 16.69 11.13 19.30
N SER A 42 16.07 11.29 18.14
CA SER A 42 14.75 11.87 17.99
C SER A 42 14.01 11.08 16.93
N ALA A 43 12.69 10.96 17.12
CA ALA A 43 11.80 10.48 16.09
C ALA A 43 11.11 11.72 15.53
N ALA A 44 10.92 11.73 14.21
CA ALA A 44 10.00 12.64 13.56
C ALA A 44 8.91 11.80 12.90
N ASN A 45 7.64 12.24 13.01
CA ASN A 45 6.58 11.66 12.22
C ASN A 45 6.76 12.19 10.79
N THR A 46 7.40 11.40 9.94
CA THR A 46 7.69 11.77 8.54
C THR A 46 6.50 11.52 7.61
N GLY A 47 5.47 10.83 8.09
CA GLY A 47 4.19 10.74 7.43
C GLY A 47 3.26 11.79 8.00
N ASP A 48 2.86 12.78 7.20
CA ASP A 48 1.50 13.30 7.41
C ASP A 48 0.57 12.08 7.28
N GLY A 49 0.13 11.57 8.44
CA GLY A 49 -0.71 10.37 8.60
C GLY A 49 -2.09 10.48 7.96
N ASN A 50 -2.26 11.37 6.98
CA ASN A 50 -3.53 11.62 6.31
C ASN A 50 -3.96 10.46 5.41
N ASN A 51 -3.06 9.53 5.05
CA ASN A 51 -3.39 8.37 4.20
C ASN A 51 -3.05 7.00 4.81
N ALA A 52 -2.37 6.93 5.95
CA ALA A 52 -2.10 5.67 6.64
C ALA A 52 -3.25 5.38 7.62
N HIS A 53 -3.99 4.29 7.41
CA HIS A 53 -5.13 3.94 8.26
C HIS A 53 -5.21 2.43 8.52
N PHE A 54 -5.76 2.03 9.67
CA PHE A 54 -6.06 0.64 10.00
C PHE A 54 -7.30 0.14 9.24
N GLY A 55 -7.25 0.14 7.90
CA GLY A 55 -8.38 -0.24 7.05
C GLY A 55 -8.16 -1.55 6.31
N CYS A 56 -9.00 -1.76 5.29
CA CYS A 56 -8.93 -2.94 4.46
C CYS A 56 -7.64 -2.91 3.61
N PRO A 57 -6.78 -3.94 3.63
CA PRO A 57 -5.54 -3.92 2.86
C PRO A 57 -5.75 -3.85 1.36
N ALA A 58 -6.96 -4.19 0.87
CA ALA A 58 -7.34 -3.97 -0.51
C ALA A 58 -7.21 -2.50 -0.94
N THR A 59 -7.37 -1.53 -0.02
CA THR A 59 -7.25 -0.11 -0.35
C THR A 59 -5.82 0.24 -0.76
N ASP A 60 -4.84 -0.25 0.00
CA ASP A 60 -3.42 -0.07 -0.31
C ASP A 60 -2.99 -0.87 -1.53
N LEU A 61 -3.47 -2.11 -1.67
CA LEU A 61 -3.11 -2.97 -2.80
C LEU A 61 -3.66 -2.44 -4.12
N VAL A 62 -4.90 -1.91 -4.15
CA VAL A 62 -5.44 -1.22 -5.33
C VAL A 62 -4.57 -0.01 -5.68
N ARG A 63 -4.25 0.85 -4.70
CA ARG A 63 -3.39 2.02 -4.92
C ARG A 63 -2.02 1.62 -5.50
N LEU A 64 -1.36 0.66 -4.86
CA LEU A 64 -0.05 0.14 -5.27
C LEU A 64 -0.08 -0.42 -6.69
N PHE A 65 -1.06 -1.27 -7.00
CA PHE A 65 -1.14 -1.91 -8.32
C PHE A 65 -1.48 -0.91 -9.41
N CYS A 66 -2.33 0.09 -9.12
CA CYS A 66 -2.67 1.14 -10.07
C CYS A 66 -1.46 2.06 -10.36
N SER A 67 -0.65 2.39 -9.36
CA SER A 67 0.53 3.25 -9.54
C SER A 67 1.72 2.51 -10.17
N CYS A 68 1.99 1.28 -9.74
CA CYS A 68 3.27 0.62 -10.03
C CYS A 68 3.22 -0.28 -11.27
N LEU A 69 2.10 -0.94 -11.57
CA LEU A 69 2.02 -1.92 -12.66
C LEU A 69 1.51 -1.30 -13.97
N SER A 70 1.93 -1.85 -15.11
CA SER A 70 1.26 -1.57 -16.38
C SER A 70 -0.19 -2.08 -16.32
N GLY A 71 -1.05 -1.58 -17.21
CA GLY A 71 -2.41 -2.11 -17.32
C GLY A 71 -2.42 -3.60 -17.62
N LYS A 72 -1.56 -4.02 -18.57
CA LYS A 72 -1.38 -5.43 -18.93
C LYS A 72 -0.99 -6.31 -17.73
N ASP A 73 0.07 -5.94 -17.01
CA ASP A 73 0.60 -6.79 -15.93
C ASP A 73 -0.38 -6.85 -14.76
N ARG A 74 -1.02 -5.72 -14.42
CA ARG A 74 -2.07 -5.69 -13.39
C ARG A 74 -3.20 -6.65 -13.74
N ARG A 75 -3.74 -6.58 -14.95
CA ARG A 75 -4.85 -7.44 -15.39
C ARG A 75 -4.48 -8.92 -15.38
N ALA A 76 -3.23 -9.25 -15.73
CA ALA A 76 -2.76 -10.63 -15.77
C ALA A 76 -2.41 -11.22 -14.39
N HIS A 77 -1.86 -10.42 -13.48
CA HIS A 77 -1.20 -10.92 -12.27
C HIS A 77 -1.82 -10.47 -10.94
N TRP A 78 -2.88 -9.65 -10.95
CA TRP A 78 -3.42 -9.12 -9.69
C TRP A 78 -3.81 -10.22 -8.68
N GLU A 79 -4.33 -11.37 -9.12
CA GLU A 79 -4.68 -12.47 -8.20
C GLU A 79 -3.45 -13.11 -7.56
N GLU A 80 -2.44 -13.40 -8.36
CA GLU A 80 -1.15 -13.97 -7.90
C GLU A 80 -0.47 -13.04 -6.89
N LEU A 81 -0.48 -11.73 -7.16
CA LEU A 81 0.09 -10.74 -6.25
C LEU A 81 -0.68 -10.63 -4.93
N LEU A 82 -2.02 -10.77 -4.96
CA LEU A 82 -2.83 -10.82 -3.73
C LEU A 82 -2.58 -12.11 -2.94
N GLU A 83 -2.36 -13.24 -3.62
CA GLU A 83 -1.98 -14.51 -3.01
C GLU A 83 -0.61 -14.41 -2.32
N GLU A 84 0.36 -13.79 -2.99
CA GLU A 84 1.70 -13.57 -2.44
C GLU A 84 1.64 -12.67 -1.19
N PHE A 85 0.92 -11.54 -1.27
CA PHE A 85 0.66 -10.68 -0.10
C PHE A 85 -0.01 -11.45 1.04
N TYR A 86 -1.05 -12.22 0.74
CA TYR A 86 -1.76 -13.01 1.74
C TYR A 86 -0.85 -14.05 2.39
N GLY A 87 0.05 -14.67 1.62
CA GLY A 87 1.06 -15.59 2.12
C GLY A 87 2.05 -14.93 3.08
N TYR A 88 2.49 -13.70 2.80
CA TYR A 88 3.29 -12.93 3.76
C TYR A 88 2.49 -12.63 5.03
N LEU A 89 1.25 -12.18 4.90
CA LEU A 89 0.40 -11.89 6.06
C LEU A 89 0.17 -13.15 6.92
N GLN A 90 -0.02 -14.32 6.32
CA GLN A 90 -0.15 -15.57 7.06
C GLN A 90 1.10 -15.89 7.88
N LYS A 91 2.30 -15.65 7.33
CA LYS A 91 3.56 -15.85 8.06
C LYS A 91 3.64 -14.90 9.27
N GLU A 92 3.30 -13.63 9.08
CA GLU A 92 3.32 -12.62 10.15
C GLU A 92 2.27 -12.87 11.24
N VAL A 93 1.06 -13.28 10.85
CA VAL A 93 0.00 -13.65 11.80
C VAL A 93 0.39 -14.89 12.60
N GLY A 94 1.13 -15.81 11.97
CA GLY A 94 1.61 -17.06 12.55
C GLY A 94 0.47 -18.06 12.80
N GLY A 95 0.56 -18.87 13.86
CA GLY A 95 -0.45 -19.87 14.22
C GLY A 95 -1.79 -19.30 14.71
N ARG A 96 -2.01 -17.99 14.60
CA ARG A 96 -3.25 -17.32 15.00
C ARG A 96 -4.29 -17.43 13.88
N LYS A 97 -5.56 -17.26 14.26
CA LYS A 97 -6.66 -17.24 13.29
C LYS A 97 -6.51 -16.03 12.35
N MET A 98 -6.54 -16.28 11.05
CA MET A 98 -6.53 -15.21 10.06
C MET A 98 -7.76 -14.29 10.19
N PRO A 99 -7.59 -12.96 10.06
CA PRO A 99 -8.68 -12.00 10.21
C PRO A 99 -9.72 -12.07 9.08
N TYR A 100 -9.31 -12.56 7.90
CA TYR A 100 -10.15 -12.77 6.72
C TYR A 100 -9.53 -13.87 5.84
N THR A 101 -10.31 -14.38 4.89
CA THR A 101 -9.88 -15.37 3.89
C THR A 101 -9.26 -14.69 2.67
N LEU A 102 -8.46 -15.44 1.90
CA LEU A 102 -7.94 -14.97 0.61
C LEU A 102 -9.06 -14.54 -0.34
N GLU A 103 -10.17 -15.29 -0.40
CA GLU A 103 -11.32 -14.93 -1.24
C GLU A 103 -11.97 -13.62 -0.81
N GLN A 104 -12.06 -13.35 0.50
CA GLN A 104 -12.52 -12.06 0.99
C GLN A 104 -11.58 -10.91 0.59
N LEU A 105 -10.27 -11.15 0.55
CA LEU A 105 -9.30 -10.16 0.08
C LEU A 105 -9.45 -9.89 -1.42
N LYS A 106 -9.54 -10.95 -2.24
CA LYS A 106 -9.78 -10.83 -3.69
C LYS A 106 -11.09 -10.10 -3.98
N GLU A 107 -12.15 -10.42 -3.25
CA GLU A 107 -13.44 -9.75 -3.40
C GLU A 107 -13.38 -8.28 -2.96
N ALA A 108 -12.70 -7.98 -1.84
CA ALA A 108 -12.51 -6.61 -1.39
C ALA A 108 -11.72 -5.76 -2.40
N TYR A 109 -10.68 -6.33 -3.02
CA TYR A 109 -9.93 -5.70 -4.11
C TYR A 109 -10.86 -5.32 -5.27
N ARG A 110 -11.64 -6.27 -5.81
CA ARG A 110 -12.56 -6.02 -6.93
C ARG A 110 -13.64 -4.98 -6.58
N ARG A 111 -14.17 -5.02 -5.36
CA ARG A 111 -15.20 -4.07 -4.88
C ARG A 111 -14.66 -2.65 -4.74
N TYR A 112 -13.46 -2.52 -4.19
CA TYR A 112 -12.84 -1.22 -3.97
C TYR A 112 -12.20 -0.64 -5.23
N PHE A 113 -11.86 -1.49 -6.21
CA PHE A 113 -11.10 -1.09 -7.40
C PHE A 113 -11.63 0.19 -8.08
N PRO A 114 -12.93 0.35 -8.42
CA PRO A 114 -13.38 1.52 -9.16
C PRO A 114 -13.09 2.83 -8.42
N VAL A 115 -13.32 2.84 -7.11
CA VAL A 115 -13.13 4.00 -6.25
C VAL A 115 -11.63 4.27 -6.02
N GLY A 116 -10.84 3.23 -5.74
CA GLY A 116 -9.39 3.36 -5.54
C GLY A 116 -8.63 3.78 -6.81
N ALA A 117 -9.00 3.23 -7.96
CA ALA A 117 -8.43 3.60 -9.25
C ALA A 117 -8.80 5.04 -9.63
N PHE A 118 -10.06 5.44 -9.42
CA PHE A 118 -10.50 6.82 -9.64
C PHE A 118 -9.72 7.82 -8.77
N MET A 119 -9.52 7.50 -7.48
CA MET A 119 -8.69 8.34 -6.60
C MET A 119 -7.23 8.40 -7.09
N THR A 120 -6.67 7.29 -7.57
CA THR A 120 -5.29 7.25 -8.09
C THR A 120 -5.15 8.12 -9.35
N MET A 121 -6.15 8.13 -10.24
CA MET A 121 -6.14 8.96 -11.44
C MET A 121 -6.02 10.46 -11.14
N SER A 122 -6.50 10.94 -9.98
CA SER A 122 -6.35 12.35 -9.60
C SER A 122 -4.88 12.79 -9.49
N VAL A 123 -3.95 11.86 -9.25
CA VAL A 123 -2.51 12.12 -9.14
C VAL A 123 -1.84 12.20 -10.53
N PHE A 124 -2.47 11.66 -11.57
CA PHE A 124 -1.85 11.54 -12.90
C PHE A 124 -1.72 12.89 -13.61
N GLY A 125 -2.62 13.85 -13.36
CA GLY A 125 -2.49 15.21 -13.89
C GLY A 125 -1.22 15.92 -13.40
N PRO A 126 -1.03 16.09 -12.08
CA PRO A 126 0.22 16.62 -11.52
C PRO A 126 1.46 15.83 -11.94
N LEU A 127 1.35 14.50 -12.07
CA LEU A 127 2.46 13.67 -12.52
C LEU A 127 2.82 13.95 -13.99
N PHE A 128 1.83 14.14 -14.86
CA PHE A 128 2.03 14.52 -16.26
C PHE A 128 2.77 15.87 -16.37
N ASP A 129 2.35 16.86 -15.59
CA ASP A 129 3.01 18.17 -15.55
C ASP A 129 4.45 18.06 -15.05
N ALA A 130 4.68 17.28 -13.99
CA ALA A 130 6.00 17.05 -13.44
C ALA A 130 6.95 16.37 -14.45
N ILE A 131 6.47 15.35 -15.19
CA ILE A 131 7.23 14.70 -16.27
C ILE A 131 7.53 15.71 -17.40
N SER A 132 6.54 16.55 -17.73
CA SER A 132 6.65 17.54 -18.81
C SER A 132 7.65 18.64 -18.50
N ILE A 133 7.82 19.02 -17.23
CA ILE A 133 8.74 20.09 -16.82
C ILE A 133 10.15 19.52 -16.56
N ASN A 134 10.26 18.37 -15.89
CA ASN A 134 11.51 17.95 -15.26
C ASN A 134 12.32 16.91 -16.05
N CYS A 135 11.75 16.28 -17.09
CA CYS A 135 12.44 15.20 -17.81
C CYS A 135 13.03 15.64 -19.16
N ASP A 136 14.21 15.11 -19.47
CA ASP A 136 14.83 15.17 -20.79
C ASP A 136 13.94 14.50 -21.86
N GLN A 137 14.09 14.91 -23.13
CA GLN A 137 13.16 14.56 -24.20
C GLN A 137 12.95 13.04 -24.41
N SER A 138 14.02 12.24 -24.28
CA SER A 138 13.97 10.78 -24.43
C SER A 138 13.22 10.10 -23.28
N VAL A 139 13.47 10.54 -22.04
CA VAL A 139 12.80 10.05 -20.83
C VAL A 139 11.34 10.49 -20.83
N LYS A 140 11.07 11.76 -21.13
CA LYS A 140 9.72 12.33 -21.23
C LYS A 140 8.83 11.53 -22.16
N THR A 141 9.31 11.19 -23.36
CA THR A 141 8.53 10.43 -24.34
C THR A 141 8.14 9.04 -23.81
N ARG A 142 9.07 8.35 -23.13
CA ARG A 142 8.81 7.04 -22.52
C ARG A 142 7.81 7.13 -21.37
N GLU A 143 8.03 8.05 -20.44
CA GLU A 143 7.19 8.19 -19.23
C GLU A 143 5.77 8.64 -19.59
N LEU A 144 5.61 9.58 -20.53
CA LEU A 144 4.28 10.00 -21.00
C LEU A 144 3.52 8.85 -21.67
N LYS A 145 4.21 8.01 -22.46
CA LYS A 145 3.61 6.83 -23.07
C LYS A 145 3.15 5.82 -22.00
N CYS A 146 3.98 5.60 -20.98
CA CYS A 146 3.64 4.74 -19.85
C CYS A 146 2.41 5.28 -19.08
N LEU A 147 2.39 6.58 -18.78
CA LEU A 147 1.28 7.22 -18.07
C LEU A 147 -0.02 7.19 -18.88
N THR A 148 0.07 7.35 -20.20
CA THR A 148 -1.08 7.27 -21.13
C THR A 148 -1.68 5.86 -21.11
N GLU A 149 -0.86 4.82 -21.31
CA GLU A 149 -1.32 3.42 -21.26
C GLU A 149 -1.98 3.08 -19.92
N LYS A 150 -1.37 3.52 -18.81
CA LYS A 150 -1.95 3.33 -17.48
C LYS A 150 -3.31 4.00 -17.35
N THR A 151 -3.44 5.23 -17.86
CA THR A 151 -4.70 6.00 -17.81
C THR A 151 -5.81 5.31 -18.58
N GLU A 152 -5.54 4.90 -19.82
CA GLU A 152 -6.49 4.17 -20.67
C GLU A 152 -6.94 2.88 -19.99
N CYS A 153 -5.99 2.08 -19.51
CA CYS A 153 -6.31 0.82 -18.86
C CYS A 153 -7.08 1.00 -17.55
N LEU A 154 -6.76 2.03 -16.75
CA LEU A 154 -7.50 2.30 -15.51
C LEU A 154 -8.94 2.72 -15.79
N LEU A 155 -9.19 3.54 -16.81
CA LEU A 155 -10.55 3.91 -17.20
C LEU A 155 -11.40 2.69 -17.58
N ASP A 156 -10.87 1.82 -18.42
CA ASP A 156 -11.53 0.56 -18.79
C ASP A 156 -11.81 -0.32 -17.57
N ASP A 157 -10.81 -0.47 -16.69
CA ASP A 157 -10.92 -1.31 -15.49
C ASP A 157 -11.95 -0.75 -14.51
N ILE A 158 -12.01 0.59 -14.36
CA ILE A 158 -13.01 1.26 -13.51
C ILE A 158 -14.42 0.91 -13.98
N PHE A 159 -14.72 1.03 -15.27
CA PHE A 159 -16.03 0.69 -15.81
C PHE A 159 -16.33 -0.80 -15.66
N TYR A 160 -15.37 -1.66 -15.99
CA TYR A 160 -15.52 -3.11 -15.85
C TYR A 160 -15.87 -3.52 -14.41
N TYR A 161 -15.09 -3.06 -13.43
CA TYR A 161 -15.32 -3.42 -12.03
C TYR A 161 -16.56 -2.72 -11.47
N HIS A 162 -16.87 -1.49 -11.88
CA HIS A 162 -18.10 -0.80 -11.48
C HIS A 162 -19.34 -1.59 -11.92
N ASP A 163 -19.42 -1.92 -13.20
CA ASP A 163 -20.53 -2.70 -13.77
C ASP A 163 -20.67 -4.07 -13.10
N ARG A 164 -19.54 -4.73 -12.87
CA ARG A 164 -19.49 -6.00 -12.14
C ARG A 164 -20.05 -5.84 -10.72
N ASN A 165 -19.67 -4.79 -10.00
CA ASN A 165 -20.09 -4.56 -8.62
C ASN A 165 -21.55 -4.13 -8.50
N GLN A 166 -22.16 -3.56 -9.54
CA GLN A 166 -23.60 -3.23 -9.55
C GLN A 166 -24.51 -4.46 -9.75
N ARG A 167 -23.97 -5.59 -10.21
CA ARG A 167 -24.75 -6.80 -10.55
C ARG A 167 -24.77 -7.86 -9.44
N ILE A 168 -24.15 -7.59 -8.29
CA ILE A 168 -23.94 -8.53 -7.18
C ILE A 168 -24.63 -7.97 -5.93
#